data_AF-A0A315UV30-F1
#
_entry.id   AF-A0A315UV30-F1
#
_cell.length_a   1.000
_cell.length_b   1.000
_cell.length_c   1.000
_cell.angle_alpha   90.00
_cell.angle_beta   90.00
_cell.angle_gamma   90.00
#
_symmetry.space_group_name_H-M   'P 1'
#
loop_
_entity.id
_entity.type
_entity.pdbx_description
1 polymer ?
#
loop_
_entity_poly.entity_id
_entity_poly.type
_entity_poly.pdbx_seq_one_letter_code
_entity_poly.pdbx_strand_id
1 'polypeptide(L)'
;MLTDLPGLSPAGDVGNYYYGQGHPMKPHRIRMTHNLLLNYGLYRKMEIYRPHKASAEEMTKYHSDDYIKFLRSIRPDNMSEYSKQMQRFNVGEDCPVFDGLFEFCQLSTGGSVAGAVKLNKQQTDIAINWAGGLHHAKKSEASGFCYVNDIVLAILELLKYHQRVLYIDIDIHHGDGVEEAFYTTDRVMTVSFHKYGEYFPGTGDLRDIGAGKGKYYAVNYPLRDGIDDESYEAIFKPIMAKVMEMYQPSAVVLQCGADSLSGDRLGCFNLTIKGHAKCVEYIKSFNLPLLMLGGGGYTIRNVARCWTFETAVALDSSIPNELPYNDYFEYFGPDFKLHISPSNMTNQNTNEYLEKIKQRLFENLRMLPHAPGVQMQAIPEDAPHADSGDEDEEDPDKRVSIRAHDKRIACEEEFSDSEDEAEGQGGGRRNAANHKKAKRVKKEEEKEGEEKKEVKEEEKEEEKMDTSGGVVLGGSDHHGEIDGCLDVIDLPEPDVAVKASNLRTELVDLSVFVACDDELPQRPPHRASYLALTAGNGQKHNNGKTGKD
;
A
#
# COMPACT_ATOMS: atom_id res chain seq x y z
N MET A 1 -15.40 37.44 -5.11
CA MET A 1 -14.34 38.05 -4.28
C MET A 1 -14.29 37.27 -2.99
N LEU A 2 -13.40 36.28 -2.92
CA LEU A 2 -12.94 35.67 -1.68
C LEU A 2 -11.42 35.84 -1.73
N THR A 3 -10.94 36.54 -0.72
CA THR A 3 -9.61 37.10 -0.58
C THR A 3 -8.60 36.01 -0.26
N ASP A 4 -7.45 36.11 -0.93
CA ASP A 4 -6.21 35.40 -0.67
C ASP A 4 -5.90 35.24 0.83
N LEU A 5 -5.67 34.00 1.26
CA LEU A 5 -4.95 33.69 2.49
C LEU A 5 -3.51 33.30 2.11
N PRO A 6 -2.49 34.10 2.48
CA PRO A 6 -1.10 33.78 2.19
C PRO A 6 -0.60 32.72 3.18
N GLY A 7 -0.26 31.51 2.70
CA GLY A 7 0.34 30.49 3.55
C GLY A 7 0.25 29.02 3.09
N LEU A 8 -0.57 28.68 2.08
CA LEU A 8 -0.63 27.31 1.57
C LEU A 8 0.45 27.04 0.51
N SER A 9 1.54 26.37 0.90
CA SER A 9 2.37 25.61 -0.05
C SER A 9 1.47 24.58 -0.78
N PRO A 10 1.54 24.33 -2.09
CA PRO A 10 0.61 23.44 -2.81
C PRO A 10 0.90 21.95 -2.57
N ALA A 11 -0.12 21.09 -2.50
CA ALA A 11 0.01 19.62 -2.67
C ALA A 11 -0.43 19.21 -4.08
N GLY A 12 -0.50 20.21 -4.97
CA GLY A 12 -0.63 20.13 -6.41
C GLY A 12 0.49 19.35 -7.14
N ASP A 13 1.41 18.75 -6.40
CA ASP A 13 2.75 18.46 -6.90
C ASP A 13 2.93 17.02 -7.38
N VAL A 14 2.13 16.07 -6.90
CA VAL A 14 2.37 14.64 -7.18
C VAL A 14 2.35 14.33 -8.68
N GLY A 15 1.48 15.00 -9.45
CA GLY A 15 1.38 14.84 -10.90
C GLY A 15 2.46 15.58 -11.70
N ASN A 16 3.27 16.41 -11.05
CA ASN A 16 4.30 17.24 -11.68
C ASN A 16 5.70 16.61 -11.58
N TYR A 17 5.91 15.64 -10.67
CA TYR A 17 7.15 14.88 -10.64
C TYR A 17 7.33 14.07 -11.91
N TYR A 18 8.56 14.06 -12.42
CA TYR A 18 8.89 13.52 -13.72
C TYR A 18 10.13 12.65 -13.64
N TYR A 19 9.95 11.34 -13.87
CA TYR A 19 11.01 10.34 -13.78
C TYR A 19 12.11 10.52 -14.83
N GLY A 20 11.82 11.21 -15.94
CA GLY A 20 12.77 11.44 -17.02
C GLY A 20 12.21 11.12 -18.40
N GLN A 21 12.95 11.55 -19.43
CA GLN A 21 12.57 11.33 -20.82
C GLN A 21 12.58 9.85 -21.17
N GLY A 22 11.50 9.38 -21.83
CA GLY A 22 11.34 7.98 -22.23
C GLY A 22 10.89 7.05 -21.10
N HIS A 23 10.97 7.46 -19.84
CA HIS A 23 10.62 6.62 -18.70
C HIS A 23 9.11 6.27 -18.68
N PRO A 24 8.72 5.00 -18.43
CA PRO A 24 7.33 4.57 -18.50
C PRO A 24 6.49 5.03 -17.30
N MET A 25 7.08 5.12 -16.10
CA MET A 25 6.38 5.64 -14.91
C MET A 25 6.09 7.14 -15.07
N LYS A 26 4.81 7.50 -15.03
CA LYS A 26 4.32 8.88 -15.18
C LYS A 26 3.39 9.24 -14.03
N PRO A 27 3.87 9.90 -12.96
CA PRO A 27 3.03 10.35 -11.84
C PRO A 27 1.82 11.19 -12.26
N HIS A 28 1.89 11.86 -13.42
CA HIS A 28 0.78 12.58 -14.05
C HIS A 28 -0.54 11.77 -14.14
N ARG A 29 -0.47 10.43 -14.25
CA ARG A 29 -1.66 9.56 -14.24
C ARG A 29 -2.53 9.73 -12.99
N ILE A 30 -1.92 10.03 -11.84
CA ILE A 30 -2.64 10.28 -10.57
C ILE A 30 -3.47 11.56 -10.68
N ARG A 31 -2.90 12.60 -11.32
CA ARG A 31 -3.60 13.88 -11.57
C ARG A 31 -4.74 13.71 -12.56
N MET A 32 -4.56 12.88 -13.59
CA MET A 32 -5.65 12.53 -14.52
C MET A 32 -6.80 11.82 -13.79
N THR A 33 -6.50 10.85 -12.91
CA THR A 33 -7.51 10.19 -12.07
C THR A 33 -8.25 11.21 -11.21
N HIS A 34 -7.52 12.08 -10.49
CA HIS A 34 -8.11 13.11 -9.63
C HIS A 34 -9.07 14.02 -10.41
N ASN A 35 -8.65 14.51 -11.58
CA ASN A 35 -9.47 15.37 -12.42
C ASN A 35 -10.73 14.66 -12.94
N LEU A 36 -10.66 13.37 -13.28
CA LEU A 36 -11.85 12.58 -13.62
C LEU A 36 -12.80 12.41 -12.44
N LEU A 37 -12.30 12.10 -11.24
CA LEU A 37 -13.11 11.98 -10.03
C LEU A 37 -13.88 13.27 -9.71
N LEU A 38 -13.23 14.43 -9.88
CA LEU A 38 -13.84 15.74 -9.73
C LEU A 38 -15.00 15.93 -10.72
N ASN A 39 -14.75 15.66 -12.01
CA ASN A 39 -15.72 15.88 -13.08
C ASN A 39 -16.87 14.85 -13.09
N TYR A 40 -16.66 13.64 -12.58
CA TYR A 40 -17.73 12.68 -12.28
C TYR A 40 -18.55 13.08 -11.04
N GLY A 41 -18.04 14.01 -10.23
CA GLY A 41 -18.69 14.46 -9.00
C GLY A 41 -18.55 13.49 -7.82
N LEU A 42 -17.68 12.48 -7.92
CA LEU A 42 -17.44 11.49 -6.87
C LEU A 42 -16.80 12.11 -5.63
N TYR A 43 -16.04 13.19 -5.81
CA TYR A 43 -15.45 13.97 -4.73
C TYR A 43 -16.44 14.48 -3.68
N ARG A 44 -17.74 14.57 -4.02
CA ARG A 44 -18.80 15.00 -3.10
C ARG A 44 -19.28 13.90 -2.15
N LYS A 45 -18.83 12.66 -2.36
CA LYS A 45 -19.26 11.48 -1.61
C LYS A 45 -18.13 10.89 -0.76
N MET A 46 -17.00 11.58 -0.66
CA MET A 46 -15.83 11.14 0.06
C MET A 46 -15.13 12.32 0.69
N GLU A 47 -14.47 12.05 1.81
CA GLU A 47 -13.62 13.02 2.49
C GLU A 47 -12.27 13.10 1.77
N ILE A 48 -11.85 14.33 1.46
CA ILE A 48 -10.65 14.60 0.67
C ILE A 48 -9.61 15.21 1.58
N TYR A 49 -8.46 14.56 1.67
CA TYR A 49 -7.35 15.01 2.49
C TYR A 49 -6.11 15.30 1.66
N ARG A 50 -5.29 16.17 2.23
CA ARG A 50 -3.93 16.39 1.78
C ARG A 50 -3.01 15.53 2.65
N PRO A 51 -2.10 14.74 2.07
CA PRO A 51 -1.19 13.97 2.88
C PRO A 51 -0.14 14.92 3.47
N HIS A 52 0.29 14.65 4.70
CA HIS A 52 1.52 15.23 5.20
C HIS A 52 2.70 14.63 4.43
N LYS A 53 3.82 15.34 4.39
CA LYS A 53 5.06 14.77 3.89
C LYS A 53 5.60 13.80 4.94
N ALA A 54 5.62 12.51 4.65
CA ALA A 54 6.19 11.53 5.58
C ALA A 54 7.63 11.91 5.96
N SER A 55 7.91 11.89 7.25
CA SER A 55 9.21 12.18 7.81
C SER A 55 10.20 11.05 7.53
N ALA A 56 11.49 11.36 7.62
CA ALA A 56 12.52 10.32 7.56
C ALA A 56 12.37 9.29 8.69
N GLU A 57 11.89 9.71 9.87
CA GLU A 57 11.61 8.85 11.02
C GLU A 57 10.50 7.83 10.72
N GLU A 58 9.42 8.27 10.06
CA GLU A 58 8.37 7.35 9.62
C GLU A 58 8.92 6.34 8.60
N MET A 59 9.73 6.78 7.63
CA MET A 59 10.30 5.90 6.61
C MET A 59 11.29 4.87 7.17
N THR A 60 12.08 5.25 8.18
CA THR A 60 13.07 4.34 8.82
C THR A 60 12.46 3.33 9.77
N LYS A 61 11.15 3.36 10.02
CA LYS A 61 10.44 2.24 10.67
C LYS A 61 10.60 0.92 9.91
N TYR A 62 10.84 0.98 8.60
CA TYR A 62 11.18 -0.17 7.77
C TYR A 62 12.57 -0.04 7.13
N HIS A 63 12.79 1.06 6.41
CA HIS A 63 14.00 1.24 5.61
C HIS A 63 15.24 1.50 6.47
N SER A 64 16.43 1.21 5.94
CA SER A 64 17.66 1.56 6.66
C SER A 64 17.89 3.08 6.71
N ASP A 65 18.45 3.56 7.84
CA ASP A 65 18.76 4.97 8.05
C ASP A 65 19.68 5.55 6.97
N ASP A 66 20.66 4.77 6.53
CA ASP A 66 21.62 5.18 5.50
C ASP A 66 20.96 5.31 4.12
N TYR A 67 19.99 4.46 3.80
CA TYR A 67 19.23 4.53 2.54
C TYR A 67 18.30 5.74 2.50
N ILE A 68 17.52 5.99 3.55
CA ILE A 68 16.63 7.17 3.63
C ILE A 68 17.46 8.46 3.65
N LYS A 69 18.59 8.47 4.35
CA LYS A 69 19.51 9.63 4.33
C LYS A 69 20.07 9.87 2.93
N PHE A 70 20.39 8.81 2.18
CA PHE A 70 20.81 8.92 0.78
C PHE A 70 19.69 9.51 -0.09
N LEU A 71 18.48 8.97 -0.06
CA LEU A 71 17.34 9.49 -0.83
C LEU A 71 17.03 10.95 -0.52
N ARG A 72 17.17 11.37 0.74
CA ARG A 72 17.00 12.77 1.15
C ARG A 72 18.10 13.71 0.63
N SER A 73 19.29 13.17 0.32
CA SER A 73 20.47 13.96 -0.03
C SER A 73 20.74 14.00 -1.54
N ILE A 74 20.39 12.92 -2.25
CA ILE A 74 20.64 12.75 -3.68
C ILE A 74 19.77 13.71 -4.50
N ARG A 75 20.39 14.34 -5.49
CA ARG A 75 19.77 15.27 -6.42
C ARG A 75 20.50 15.21 -7.76
N PRO A 76 19.88 15.67 -8.87
CA PRO A 76 20.55 15.67 -10.17
C PRO A 76 21.89 16.44 -10.18
N ASP A 77 22.02 17.51 -9.38
CA ASP A 77 23.23 18.34 -9.31
C ASP A 77 24.44 17.66 -8.66
N ASN A 78 24.21 16.66 -7.80
CA ASN A 78 25.26 16.00 -7.02
C ASN A 78 25.47 14.51 -7.35
N MET A 79 24.85 13.99 -8.41
CA MET A 79 24.91 12.56 -8.78
C MET A 79 26.34 12.02 -8.91
N SER A 80 27.28 12.81 -9.44
CA SER A 80 28.68 12.40 -9.62
C SER A 80 29.38 12.07 -8.29
N GLU A 81 29.04 12.77 -7.22
CA GLU A 81 29.58 12.57 -5.87
C GLU A 81 29.02 11.30 -5.21
N TYR A 82 27.82 10.88 -5.62
CA TYR A 82 27.09 9.75 -5.03
C TYR A 82 27.16 8.45 -5.83
N SER A 83 27.95 8.38 -6.90
CA SER A 83 28.07 7.20 -7.79
C SER A 83 28.16 5.84 -7.06
N LYS A 84 28.98 5.73 -6.00
CA LYS A 84 29.10 4.50 -5.20
C LYS A 84 27.83 4.14 -4.44
N GLN A 85 27.13 5.13 -3.90
CA GLN A 85 25.87 4.92 -3.17
C GLN A 85 24.73 4.61 -4.13
N MET A 86 24.69 5.27 -5.29
CA MET A 86 23.75 4.98 -6.37
C MET A 86 23.81 3.50 -6.80
N GLN A 87 25.02 2.97 -7.01
CA GLN A 87 25.18 1.54 -7.30
C GLN A 87 24.73 0.65 -6.14
N ARG A 88 25.10 0.99 -4.90
CA ARG A 88 24.74 0.20 -3.70
C ARG A 88 23.23 0.16 -3.46
N PHE A 89 22.53 1.26 -3.73
CA PHE A 89 21.12 1.44 -3.43
C PHE A 89 20.23 1.27 -4.67
N ASN A 90 20.80 0.79 -5.77
CA ASN A 90 20.13 0.51 -7.04
C ASN A 90 19.34 1.72 -7.61
N VAL A 91 19.92 2.92 -7.54
CA VAL A 91 19.36 4.15 -8.10
C VAL A 91 20.20 4.55 -9.31
N GLY A 92 19.59 4.60 -10.49
CA GLY A 92 20.28 4.80 -11.76
C GLY A 92 19.36 4.60 -12.96
N GLU A 93 19.39 3.41 -13.57
CA GLU A 93 18.71 3.10 -14.83
C GLU A 93 17.18 3.07 -14.67
N ASP A 94 16.66 1.99 -14.07
CA ASP A 94 15.21 1.83 -13.86
C ASP A 94 14.70 2.77 -12.77
N CYS A 95 15.52 3.11 -11.78
CA CYS A 95 15.15 4.01 -10.69
C CYS A 95 15.96 5.32 -10.79
N PRO A 96 15.61 6.24 -11.71
CA PRO A 96 16.40 7.44 -11.99
C PRO A 96 16.38 8.47 -10.86
N VAL A 97 17.45 9.26 -10.78
CA VAL A 97 17.45 10.48 -9.95
C VAL A 97 16.73 11.58 -10.73
N PHE A 98 15.73 12.21 -10.10
CA PHE A 98 15.00 13.34 -10.67
C PHE A 98 14.72 14.42 -9.61
N ASP A 99 14.42 15.63 -10.07
CA ASP A 99 14.11 16.76 -9.20
C ASP A 99 12.85 16.48 -8.36
N GLY A 100 13.00 16.59 -7.04
CA GLY A 100 11.90 16.34 -6.10
C GLY A 100 11.62 14.86 -5.82
N LEU A 101 12.57 13.96 -6.11
CA LEU A 101 12.44 12.51 -5.84
C LEU A 101 12.06 12.22 -4.39
N PHE A 102 12.71 12.86 -3.43
CA PHE A 102 12.43 12.61 -2.02
C PHE A 102 11.02 13.08 -1.66
N GLU A 103 10.60 14.27 -2.11
CA GLU A 103 9.26 14.80 -1.88
C GLU A 103 8.16 13.92 -2.50
N PHE A 104 8.41 13.36 -3.69
CA PHE A 104 7.52 12.35 -4.28
C PHE A 104 7.34 11.15 -3.35
N CYS A 105 8.44 10.61 -2.80
CA CYS A 105 8.40 9.51 -1.83
C CYS A 105 7.65 9.92 -0.56
N GLN A 106 7.84 11.14 -0.06
CA GLN A 106 7.18 11.65 1.14
C GLN A 106 5.66 11.74 0.96
N LEU A 107 5.18 12.21 -0.20
CA LEU A 107 3.74 12.34 -0.48
C LEU A 107 3.08 10.97 -0.68
N SER A 108 3.73 10.10 -1.46
CA SER A 108 3.27 8.72 -1.67
C SER A 108 3.15 7.97 -0.35
N THR A 109 4.19 8.02 0.48
CA THR A 109 4.23 7.37 1.80
C THR A 109 3.26 7.99 2.80
N GLY A 110 3.21 9.32 2.86
CA GLY A 110 2.35 10.05 3.80
C GLY A 110 0.88 9.71 3.60
N GLY A 111 0.43 9.56 2.35
CA GLY A 111 -0.94 9.16 2.05
C GLY A 111 -1.30 7.76 2.57
N SER A 112 -0.41 6.78 2.39
CA SER A 112 -0.64 5.39 2.82
C SER A 112 -0.61 5.26 4.34
N VAL A 113 0.35 5.91 5.01
CA VAL A 113 0.45 5.92 6.48
C VAL A 113 -0.74 6.66 7.10
N ALA A 114 -1.12 7.83 6.57
CA ALA A 114 -2.28 8.57 7.06
C ALA A 114 -3.59 7.77 6.88
N GLY A 115 -3.75 7.07 5.76
CA GLY A 115 -4.87 6.16 5.52
C GLY A 115 -4.91 5.02 6.55
N ALA A 116 -3.76 4.39 6.84
CA ALA A 116 -3.65 3.36 7.87
C ALA A 116 -4.01 3.87 9.28
N VAL A 117 -3.55 5.08 9.66
CA VAL A 117 -3.92 5.71 10.94
C VAL A 117 -5.43 5.94 11.02
N LYS A 118 -6.06 6.43 9.94
CA LYS A 118 -7.52 6.65 9.89
C LYS A 118 -8.30 5.35 10.09
N LEU A 119 -7.88 4.27 9.46
CA LEU A 119 -8.47 2.93 9.61
C LEU A 119 -8.30 2.41 11.04
N ASN A 120 -7.10 2.49 11.62
CA ASN A 120 -6.83 2.08 13.00
C ASN A 120 -7.70 2.84 14.01
N LYS A 121 -7.89 4.14 13.79
CA LYS A 121 -8.74 5.01 14.61
C LYS A 121 -10.23 4.82 14.37
N GLN A 122 -10.62 3.92 13.46
CA GLN A 122 -12.03 3.66 13.10
C GLN A 122 -12.76 4.93 12.67
N GLN A 123 -12.04 5.84 12.01
CA GLN A 123 -12.61 7.08 11.45
C GLN A 123 -13.09 6.89 10.00
N THR A 124 -12.82 5.71 9.43
CA THR A 124 -13.25 5.32 8.10
C THR A 124 -13.24 3.80 7.95
N ASP A 125 -14.06 3.29 7.04
CA ASP A 125 -14.06 1.90 6.60
C ASP A 125 -13.09 1.68 5.42
N ILE A 126 -12.98 2.66 4.52
CA ILE A 126 -12.10 2.59 3.34
C ILE A 126 -11.23 3.85 3.25
N ALA A 127 -9.93 3.66 3.05
CA ALA A 127 -8.98 4.71 2.71
C ALA A 127 -8.33 4.43 1.35
N ILE A 128 -8.17 5.46 0.52
CA ILE A 128 -7.66 5.34 -0.85
C ILE A 128 -6.45 6.27 -1.03
N ASN A 129 -5.33 5.71 -1.49
CA ASN A 129 -4.15 6.47 -1.92
C ASN A 129 -3.59 5.94 -3.26
N TRP A 130 -4.03 6.57 -4.35
CA TRP A 130 -3.57 6.24 -5.71
C TRP A 130 -2.11 6.62 -6.00
N ALA A 131 -1.49 7.45 -5.16
CA ALA A 131 -0.06 7.77 -5.27
C ALA A 131 0.85 6.72 -4.60
N GLY A 132 0.28 5.86 -3.76
CA GLY A 132 0.96 4.75 -3.11
C GLY A 132 0.94 3.47 -3.94
N GLY A 133 1.28 2.35 -3.30
CA GLY A 133 1.30 1.03 -3.94
C GLY A 133 2.66 0.68 -4.55
N LEU A 134 3.75 1.29 -4.10
CA LEU A 134 5.10 1.11 -4.64
C LEU A 134 5.75 -0.16 -4.06
N HIS A 135 5.26 -1.32 -4.50
CA HIS A 135 5.51 -2.62 -3.87
C HIS A 135 6.92 -3.22 -4.07
N HIS A 136 7.73 -2.72 -5.01
CA HIS A 136 9.04 -3.28 -5.32
C HIS A 136 10.17 -2.76 -4.43
N ALA A 137 9.96 -1.63 -3.74
CA ALA A 137 10.98 -1.03 -2.91
C ALA A 137 11.41 -1.98 -1.78
N LYS A 138 12.72 -2.15 -1.62
CA LYS A 138 13.32 -3.05 -0.63
C LYS A 138 13.74 -2.27 0.61
N LYS A 139 14.19 -2.98 1.65
CA LYS A 139 14.63 -2.34 2.90
C LYS A 139 15.75 -1.31 2.71
N SER A 140 16.67 -1.59 1.80
CA SER A 140 17.90 -0.80 1.61
C SER A 140 18.26 -0.57 0.14
N GLU A 141 17.32 -0.71 -0.81
CA GLU A 141 17.56 -0.41 -2.21
C GLU A 141 16.24 -0.09 -2.94
N ALA A 142 16.34 0.73 -4.00
CA ALA A 142 15.24 0.96 -4.92
C ALA A 142 15.11 -0.23 -5.88
N SER A 143 13.91 -0.47 -6.41
CA SER A 143 13.68 -1.50 -7.42
C SER A 143 12.38 -1.22 -8.16
N GLY A 144 12.30 -1.54 -9.47
CA GLY A 144 11.06 -1.46 -10.25
C GLY A 144 10.31 -0.13 -10.10
N PHE A 145 11.00 1.00 -10.28
CA PHE A 145 10.47 2.37 -10.14
C PHE A 145 10.11 2.80 -8.71
N CYS A 146 10.33 1.94 -7.72
CA CYS A 146 9.94 2.13 -6.32
C CYS A 146 11.17 2.44 -5.45
N TYR A 147 11.08 3.50 -4.65
CA TYR A 147 12.15 3.92 -3.74
C TYR A 147 11.80 3.66 -2.27
N VAL A 148 10.62 4.10 -1.83
CA VAL A 148 10.11 3.86 -0.47
C VAL A 148 8.89 2.95 -0.56
N ASN A 149 8.84 1.90 0.25
CA ASN A 149 7.74 0.96 0.28
C ASN A 149 6.65 1.47 1.23
N ASP A 150 5.77 2.31 0.70
CA ASP A 150 4.65 2.91 1.43
C ASP A 150 3.69 1.85 2.00
N ILE A 151 3.58 0.71 1.31
CA ILE A 151 2.71 -0.41 1.68
C ILE A 151 3.21 -1.06 2.98
N VAL A 152 4.51 -1.37 3.05
CA VAL A 152 5.10 -1.97 4.26
C VAL A 152 4.92 -1.04 5.46
N LEU A 153 5.14 0.25 5.28
CA LEU A 153 4.95 1.25 6.34
C LEU A 153 3.49 1.36 6.79
N ALA A 154 2.54 1.34 5.85
CA ALA A 154 1.12 1.32 6.17
C ALA A 154 0.70 0.04 6.91
N ILE A 155 1.20 -1.13 6.50
CA ILE A 155 0.94 -2.41 7.19
C ILE A 155 1.54 -2.39 8.60
N LEU A 156 2.75 -1.87 8.80
CA LEU A 156 3.36 -1.72 10.13
C LEU A 156 2.50 -0.84 11.04
N GLU A 157 1.88 0.22 10.51
CA GLU A 157 0.93 1.05 11.24
C GLU A 157 -0.34 0.25 11.59
N LEU A 158 -0.94 -0.47 10.63
CA LEU A 158 -2.12 -1.32 10.89
C LEU A 158 -1.85 -2.41 11.93
N LEU A 159 -0.65 -3.00 11.94
CA LEU A 159 -0.24 -4.03 12.91
C LEU A 159 -0.20 -3.54 14.36
N LYS A 160 -0.32 -2.23 14.63
CA LYS A 160 -0.47 -1.73 16.01
C LYS A 160 -1.82 -2.12 16.62
N TYR A 161 -2.87 -2.20 15.80
CA TYR A 161 -4.25 -2.47 16.26
C TYR A 161 -4.80 -3.80 15.73
N HIS A 162 -4.30 -4.26 14.59
CA HIS A 162 -4.77 -5.47 13.91
C HIS A 162 -3.81 -6.64 14.13
N GLN A 163 -4.30 -7.73 14.72
CA GLN A 163 -3.49 -8.94 14.95
C GLN A 163 -3.01 -9.57 13.65
N ARG A 164 -3.87 -9.55 12.62
CA ARG A 164 -3.63 -10.10 11.28
C ARG A 164 -4.06 -9.09 10.22
N VAL A 165 -3.12 -8.70 9.38
CA VAL A 165 -3.34 -7.85 8.20
C VAL A 165 -3.20 -8.73 6.96
N LEU A 166 -4.14 -8.61 6.02
CA LEU A 166 -4.07 -9.28 4.73
C LEU A 166 -3.63 -8.27 3.66
N TYR A 167 -2.58 -8.60 2.93
CA TYR A 167 -2.13 -7.86 1.76
C TYR A 167 -2.52 -8.62 0.49
N ILE A 168 -3.17 -7.93 -0.45
CA ILE A 168 -3.61 -8.47 -1.73
C ILE A 168 -3.02 -7.60 -2.82
N ASP A 169 -2.42 -8.23 -3.82
CA ASP A 169 -1.72 -7.57 -4.91
C ASP A 169 -2.25 -8.06 -6.26
N ILE A 170 -2.83 -7.15 -7.04
CA ILE A 170 -3.37 -7.41 -8.38
C ILE A 170 -2.59 -6.67 -9.49
N ASP A 171 -1.42 -6.12 -9.16
CA ASP A 171 -0.43 -5.70 -10.15
C ASP A 171 0.01 -6.87 -11.02
N ILE A 172 0.42 -6.61 -12.26
CA ILE A 172 0.92 -7.70 -13.10
C ILE A 172 2.28 -8.24 -12.61
N HIS A 173 3.04 -7.43 -11.87
CA HIS A 173 4.32 -7.82 -11.29
C HIS A 173 4.11 -8.43 -9.90
N HIS A 174 4.99 -9.35 -9.53
CA HIS A 174 4.98 -9.91 -8.18
C HIS A 174 5.31 -8.82 -7.15
N GLY A 175 4.49 -8.71 -6.09
CA GLY A 175 4.65 -7.80 -4.95
C GLY A 175 5.80 -8.15 -4.00
N ASP A 176 6.99 -8.31 -4.57
CA ASP A 176 8.16 -8.91 -3.96
C ASP A 176 8.73 -8.13 -2.77
N GLY A 177 8.69 -6.80 -2.78
CA GLY A 177 9.17 -5.99 -1.64
C GLY A 177 8.29 -6.14 -0.40
N VAL A 178 6.97 -6.26 -0.58
CA VAL A 178 6.03 -6.50 0.53
C VAL A 178 6.14 -7.94 1.02
N GLU A 179 6.20 -8.91 0.11
CA GLU A 179 6.42 -10.32 0.45
C GLU A 179 7.71 -10.51 1.25
N GLU A 180 8.83 -9.95 0.80
CA GLU A 180 10.12 -10.05 1.47
C GLU A 180 10.08 -9.45 2.89
N ALA A 181 9.46 -8.28 3.05
CA ALA A 181 9.37 -7.59 4.34
C ALA A 181 8.65 -8.43 5.42
N PHE A 182 7.68 -9.26 5.01
CA PHE A 182 6.85 -10.06 5.91
C PHE A 182 7.06 -11.57 5.77
N TYR A 183 8.06 -12.02 5.02
CA TYR A 183 8.28 -13.43 4.66
C TYR A 183 8.40 -14.40 5.84
N THR A 184 8.73 -13.88 7.02
CA THR A 184 9.00 -14.66 8.24
C THR A 184 7.99 -14.45 9.37
N THR A 185 6.90 -13.73 9.14
CA THR A 185 5.83 -13.49 10.13
C THR A 185 4.50 -14.12 9.71
N ASP A 186 3.69 -14.52 10.69
CA ASP A 186 2.32 -15.02 10.54
C ASP A 186 1.25 -13.92 10.76
N ARG A 187 1.68 -12.71 11.10
CA ARG A 187 0.79 -11.55 11.33
C ARG A 187 0.40 -10.81 10.05
N VAL A 188 1.10 -11.08 8.95
CA VAL A 188 0.78 -10.54 7.63
C VAL A 188 0.75 -11.71 6.66
N MET A 189 -0.32 -11.80 5.88
CA MET A 189 -0.40 -12.73 4.76
C MET A 189 -0.32 -11.93 3.47
N THR A 190 0.60 -12.29 2.59
CA THR A 190 0.73 -11.69 1.25
C THR A 190 0.11 -12.63 0.22
N VAL A 191 -0.77 -12.08 -0.62
CA VAL A 191 -1.40 -12.80 -1.72
C VAL A 191 -1.20 -12.02 -3.01
N SER A 192 -0.47 -12.58 -3.97
CA SER A 192 -0.15 -11.91 -5.23
C SER A 192 -0.56 -12.75 -6.44
N PHE A 193 -1.16 -12.10 -7.44
CA PHE A 193 -1.56 -12.69 -8.72
C PHE A 193 -0.85 -11.99 -9.86
N HIS A 194 0.18 -12.61 -10.41
CA HIS A 194 1.14 -11.92 -11.28
C HIS A 194 1.61 -12.79 -12.43
N LYS A 195 2.16 -12.16 -13.48
CA LYS A 195 2.86 -12.89 -14.53
C LYS A 195 4.14 -13.50 -13.98
N TYR A 196 4.40 -14.75 -14.35
CA TYR A 196 5.62 -15.47 -13.97
C TYR A 196 6.26 -16.21 -15.15
N GLY A 197 7.59 -16.22 -15.18
CA GLY A 197 8.42 -16.77 -16.26
C GLY A 197 8.94 -15.69 -17.22
N GLU A 198 10.26 -15.48 -17.22
CA GLU A 198 10.97 -14.44 -17.98
C GLU A 198 10.32 -13.05 -17.84
N TYR A 199 9.98 -12.67 -16.61
CA TYR A 199 9.32 -11.41 -16.29
C TYR A 199 9.87 -10.82 -14.99
N PHE A 200 9.90 -9.50 -14.88
CA PHE A 200 10.29 -8.80 -13.66
C PHE A 200 9.25 -9.06 -12.55
N PRO A 201 9.64 -9.23 -11.27
CA PRO A 201 10.99 -9.20 -10.71
C PRO A 201 11.72 -10.57 -10.71
N GLY A 202 11.11 -11.62 -11.26
CA GLY A 202 11.70 -12.97 -11.31
C GLY A 202 11.46 -13.83 -10.05
N THR A 203 10.69 -13.34 -9.09
CA THR A 203 10.23 -14.05 -7.88
C THR A 203 8.73 -14.34 -7.95
N GLY A 204 8.15 -15.00 -6.94
CA GLY A 204 6.71 -15.30 -6.89
C GLY A 204 6.35 -16.66 -7.50
N ASP A 205 7.26 -17.63 -7.43
CA ASP A 205 6.95 -19.00 -7.86
C ASP A 205 5.84 -19.58 -6.96
N LEU A 206 5.11 -20.57 -7.47
CA LEU A 206 4.15 -21.36 -6.69
C LEU A 206 4.77 -22.01 -5.44
N ARG A 207 6.09 -22.20 -5.42
CA ARG A 207 6.85 -22.78 -4.30
C ARG A 207 7.29 -21.75 -3.27
N ASP A 208 7.17 -20.46 -3.57
CA ASP A 208 7.49 -19.37 -2.64
C ASP A 208 6.33 -19.22 -1.66
N ILE A 209 6.47 -19.87 -0.50
CA ILE A 209 5.41 -20.02 0.50
C ILE A 209 5.77 -19.39 1.85
N GLY A 210 6.81 -18.58 1.93
CA GLY A 210 7.30 -18.00 3.18
C GLY A 210 8.23 -18.94 3.96
N ALA A 211 8.84 -18.42 5.03
CA ALA A 211 9.83 -19.12 5.84
C ALA A 211 9.59 -18.96 7.35
N GLY A 212 10.09 -19.91 8.15
CA GLY A 212 9.93 -19.86 9.61
C GLY A 212 8.46 -19.80 10.03
N LYS A 213 8.08 -18.78 10.83
CA LYS A 213 6.69 -18.56 11.23
C LYS A 213 5.80 -18.11 10.06
N GLY A 214 6.36 -17.44 9.06
CA GLY A 214 5.64 -16.99 7.86
C GLY A 214 5.42 -18.08 6.81
N LYS A 215 5.84 -19.33 7.07
CA LYS A 215 5.57 -20.44 6.15
C LYS A 215 4.06 -20.69 6.04
N TYR A 216 3.56 -20.76 4.81
CA TYR A 216 2.15 -20.78 4.39
C TYR A 216 1.41 -19.43 4.48
N TYR A 217 2.12 -18.33 4.80
CA TYR A 217 1.56 -16.98 4.84
C TYR A 217 1.97 -16.11 3.64
N ALA A 218 2.76 -16.65 2.70
CA ALA A 218 2.94 -16.08 1.36
C ALA A 218 2.22 -16.97 0.34
N VAL A 219 1.34 -16.38 -0.46
CA VAL A 219 0.49 -17.07 -1.44
C VAL A 219 0.70 -16.45 -2.81
N ASN A 220 1.35 -17.20 -3.70
CA ASN A 220 1.69 -16.73 -5.03
C ASN A 220 0.91 -17.50 -6.10
N TYR A 221 0.19 -16.75 -6.95
CA TYR A 221 -0.51 -17.28 -8.10
C TYR A 221 0.22 -16.89 -9.39
N PRO A 222 1.20 -17.68 -9.85
CA PRO A 222 1.91 -17.40 -11.09
C PRO A 222 1.00 -17.61 -12.30
N LEU A 223 0.98 -16.64 -13.20
CA LEU A 223 0.15 -16.61 -14.40
C LEU A 223 0.98 -16.43 -15.67
N ARG A 224 0.37 -16.73 -16.81
CA ARG A 224 0.90 -16.50 -18.16
C ARG A 224 0.15 -15.37 -18.84
N ASP A 225 0.64 -14.99 -20.02
CA ASP A 225 0.09 -13.89 -20.81
C ASP A 225 -1.40 -14.08 -21.17
N GLY A 226 -2.08 -12.95 -21.33
CA GLY A 226 -3.40 -12.88 -21.94
C GLY A 226 -4.55 -13.35 -21.06
N ILE A 227 -4.39 -13.46 -19.74
CA ILE A 227 -5.51 -13.79 -18.85
C ILE A 227 -6.67 -12.80 -19.04
N ASP A 228 -7.88 -13.33 -19.15
CA ASP A 228 -9.13 -12.59 -19.35
C ASP A 228 -9.91 -12.42 -18.03
N ASP A 229 -10.95 -11.58 -18.08
CA ASP A 229 -11.79 -11.26 -16.92
C ASP A 229 -12.42 -12.50 -16.29
N GLU A 230 -12.94 -13.41 -17.13
CA GLU A 230 -13.63 -14.63 -16.69
C GLU A 230 -12.68 -15.58 -15.98
N SER A 231 -11.50 -15.83 -16.54
CA SER A 231 -10.48 -16.70 -15.96
C SER A 231 -9.94 -16.13 -14.67
N TYR A 232 -9.68 -14.82 -14.62
CA TYR A 232 -9.15 -14.14 -13.44
C TYR A 232 -10.17 -14.16 -12.29
N GLU A 233 -11.44 -13.86 -12.56
CA GLU A 233 -12.50 -13.93 -11.55
C GLU A 233 -12.69 -15.36 -11.01
N ALA A 234 -12.63 -16.37 -11.88
CA ALA A 234 -12.79 -17.77 -11.53
C ALA A 234 -11.68 -18.33 -10.62
N ILE A 235 -10.52 -17.66 -10.55
CA ILE A 235 -9.42 -18.02 -9.63
C ILE A 235 -9.36 -17.08 -8.41
N PHE A 236 -9.60 -15.79 -8.60
CA PHE A 236 -9.48 -14.79 -7.55
C PHE A 236 -10.50 -15.04 -6.44
N LYS A 237 -11.79 -15.17 -6.80
CA LYS A 237 -12.87 -15.34 -5.80
C LYS A 237 -12.66 -16.59 -4.94
N PRO A 238 -12.42 -17.80 -5.50
CA PRO A 238 -12.22 -18.99 -4.66
C PRO A 238 -10.96 -18.94 -3.79
N ILE A 239 -9.85 -18.39 -4.30
CA ILE A 239 -8.61 -18.25 -3.51
C ILE A 239 -8.85 -17.27 -2.36
N MET A 240 -9.41 -16.10 -2.65
CA MET A 240 -9.64 -15.08 -1.63
C MET A 240 -10.69 -15.52 -0.60
N ALA A 241 -11.74 -16.25 -1.02
CA ALA A 241 -12.67 -16.88 -0.09
C ALA A 241 -11.95 -17.79 0.91
N LYS A 242 -11.04 -18.63 0.40
CA LYS A 242 -10.30 -19.58 1.24
C LYS A 242 -9.28 -18.87 2.14
N VAL A 243 -8.63 -17.82 1.64
CA VAL A 243 -7.75 -16.96 2.44
C VAL A 243 -8.53 -16.33 3.59
N MET A 244 -9.68 -15.71 3.31
CA MET A 244 -10.51 -15.08 4.35
C MET A 244 -10.98 -16.10 5.39
N GLU A 245 -11.39 -17.31 4.96
CA GLU A 245 -11.81 -18.40 5.86
C GLU A 245 -10.68 -18.86 6.80
N MET A 246 -9.48 -19.07 6.26
CA MET A 246 -8.37 -19.67 6.99
C MET A 246 -7.57 -18.65 7.80
N TYR A 247 -7.29 -17.49 7.20
CA TYR A 247 -6.44 -16.47 7.78
C TYR A 247 -7.20 -15.51 8.68
N GLN A 248 -8.50 -15.26 8.43
CA GLN A 248 -9.36 -14.39 9.23
C GLN A 248 -8.69 -13.03 9.55
N PRO A 249 -8.31 -12.23 8.54
CA PRO A 249 -7.72 -10.92 8.79
C PRO A 249 -8.72 -9.96 9.46
N SER A 250 -8.19 -8.92 10.12
CA SER A 250 -9.00 -7.84 10.69
C SER A 250 -8.84 -6.50 9.96
N ALA A 251 -7.92 -6.43 8.99
CA ALA A 251 -7.74 -5.30 8.07
C ALA A 251 -7.14 -5.82 6.77
N VAL A 252 -7.42 -5.14 5.66
CA VAL A 252 -6.96 -5.50 4.31
C VAL A 252 -6.26 -4.31 3.68
N VAL A 253 -5.13 -4.58 3.02
CA VAL A 253 -4.47 -3.65 2.10
C VAL A 253 -4.55 -4.26 0.70
N LEU A 254 -5.18 -3.56 -0.23
CA LEU A 254 -5.34 -3.97 -1.62
C LEU A 254 -4.55 -3.01 -2.51
N GLN A 255 -3.47 -3.52 -3.11
CA GLN A 255 -2.72 -2.81 -4.15
C GLN A 255 -3.45 -3.04 -5.47
N CYS A 256 -3.83 -1.97 -6.17
CA CYS A 256 -4.60 -1.99 -7.42
C CYS A 256 -3.74 -1.58 -8.63
N GLY A 257 -2.62 -2.26 -8.84
CA GLY A 257 -1.70 -2.05 -9.96
C GLY A 257 -2.42 -2.20 -11.30
N ALA A 258 -2.48 -1.11 -12.06
CA ALA A 258 -3.31 -1.03 -13.27
C ALA A 258 -2.57 -1.47 -14.56
N ASP A 259 -1.36 -2.03 -14.45
CA ASP A 259 -0.62 -2.65 -15.55
C ASP A 259 -1.06 -4.09 -15.86
N SER A 260 -1.91 -4.68 -15.01
CA SER A 260 -2.63 -5.92 -15.31
C SER A 260 -3.78 -5.73 -16.33
N LEU A 261 -4.05 -4.49 -16.77
CA LEU A 261 -5.07 -4.16 -17.76
C LEU A 261 -4.65 -4.49 -19.20
N SER A 262 -5.66 -4.78 -20.03
CA SER A 262 -5.53 -4.88 -21.48
C SER A 262 -4.95 -3.61 -22.10
N GLY A 263 -3.96 -3.81 -22.97
CA GLY A 263 -3.31 -2.73 -23.71
C GLY A 263 -2.42 -1.83 -22.86
N ASP A 264 -1.95 -2.33 -21.70
CA ASP A 264 -0.85 -1.69 -20.99
C ASP A 264 0.45 -1.69 -21.82
N ARG A 265 1.38 -0.76 -21.54
CA ARG A 265 2.64 -0.64 -22.30
C ARG A 265 3.71 -1.64 -21.88
N LEU A 266 3.68 -2.11 -20.64
CA LEU A 266 4.64 -3.09 -20.08
C LEU A 266 3.94 -4.41 -19.75
N GLY A 267 2.68 -4.34 -19.31
CA GLY A 267 1.87 -5.51 -19.00
C GLY A 267 1.41 -6.28 -20.23
N CYS A 268 1.18 -7.58 -20.06
CA CYS A 268 0.70 -8.49 -21.09
C CYS A 268 -0.49 -9.35 -20.63
N PHE A 269 -1.31 -8.82 -19.73
CA PHE A 269 -2.63 -9.35 -19.42
C PHE A 269 -3.71 -8.74 -20.32
N ASN A 270 -4.93 -9.26 -20.23
CA ASN A 270 -6.06 -8.84 -21.06
C ASN A 270 -7.28 -8.45 -20.23
N LEU A 271 -7.09 -7.96 -19.00
CA LEU A 271 -8.18 -7.57 -18.11
C LEU A 271 -8.83 -6.26 -18.57
N THR A 272 -10.15 -6.18 -18.47
CA THR A 272 -10.86 -4.91 -18.57
C THR A 272 -10.92 -4.21 -17.22
N ILE A 273 -11.28 -2.93 -17.23
CA ILE A 273 -11.55 -2.17 -15.99
C ILE A 273 -12.64 -2.85 -15.15
N LYS A 274 -13.62 -3.51 -15.78
CA LYS A 274 -14.67 -4.22 -15.04
C LYS A 274 -14.13 -5.49 -14.39
N GLY A 275 -13.32 -6.28 -15.09
CA GLY A 275 -12.66 -7.46 -14.54
C GLY A 275 -11.76 -7.12 -13.37
N HIS A 276 -10.95 -6.06 -13.52
CA HIS A 276 -10.06 -5.56 -12.47
C HIS A 276 -10.87 -5.11 -11.23
N ALA A 277 -11.88 -4.25 -11.42
CA ALA A 277 -12.68 -3.71 -10.32
C ALA A 277 -13.58 -4.75 -9.62
N LYS A 278 -13.87 -5.90 -10.24
CA LYS A 278 -14.53 -7.03 -9.55
C LYS A 278 -13.69 -7.56 -8.39
N CYS A 279 -12.37 -7.39 -8.43
CA CYS A 279 -11.50 -7.73 -7.30
C CYS A 279 -11.79 -6.82 -6.11
N VAL A 280 -11.83 -5.50 -6.35
CA VAL A 280 -12.21 -4.50 -5.34
C VAL A 280 -13.60 -4.77 -4.77
N GLU A 281 -14.60 -4.98 -5.63
CA GLU A 281 -15.98 -5.28 -5.22
C GLU A 281 -16.03 -6.54 -4.33
N TYR A 282 -15.31 -7.59 -4.71
CA TYR A 282 -15.28 -8.84 -3.95
C TYR A 282 -14.62 -8.67 -2.58
N ILE A 283 -13.49 -7.97 -2.50
CA ILE A 283 -12.79 -7.73 -1.24
C ILE A 283 -13.60 -6.82 -0.33
N LYS A 284 -14.22 -5.77 -0.88
CA LYS A 284 -15.13 -4.90 -0.15
C LYS A 284 -16.28 -5.66 0.50
N SER A 285 -16.81 -6.71 -0.15
CA SER A 285 -17.93 -7.50 0.38
C SER A 285 -17.67 -8.21 1.73
N PHE A 286 -16.40 -8.32 2.15
CA PHE A 286 -16.03 -8.89 3.45
C PHE A 286 -16.17 -7.89 4.61
N ASN A 287 -16.43 -6.61 4.35
CA ASN A 287 -16.68 -5.55 5.35
C ASN A 287 -15.57 -5.45 6.41
N LEU A 288 -14.32 -5.40 5.96
CA LEU A 288 -13.14 -5.16 6.80
C LEU A 288 -12.55 -3.78 6.48
N PRO A 289 -11.87 -3.12 7.45
CA PRO A 289 -11.08 -1.93 7.17
C PRO A 289 -10.16 -2.15 5.97
N LEU A 290 -10.33 -1.34 4.93
CA LEU A 290 -9.70 -1.54 3.63
C LEU A 290 -8.87 -0.32 3.22
N LEU A 291 -7.57 -0.52 3.03
CA LEU A 291 -6.68 0.44 2.40
C LEU A 291 -6.50 0.07 0.92
N MET A 292 -7.00 0.89 0.01
CA MET A 292 -6.79 0.75 -1.44
C MET A 292 -5.62 1.63 -1.88
N LEU A 293 -4.67 1.03 -2.59
CA LEU A 293 -3.48 1.71 -3.09
C LEU A 293 -3.41 1.64 -4.62
N GLY A 294 -2.58 2.51 -5.20
CA GLY A 294 -2.23 2.45 -6.62
C GLY A 294 -1.30 1.28 -6.93
N GLY A 295 -0.26 1.56 -7.70
CA GLY A 295 0.66 0.54 -8.22
C GLY A 295 1.18 0.88 -9.60
N GLY A 296 1.55 -0.14 -10.38
CA GLY A 296 1.91 -0.01 -11.79
C GLY A 296 0.78 0.51 -12.68
N GLY A 297 1.06 0.63 -13.97
CA GLY A 297 0.11 1.11 -14.99
C GLY A 297 0.74 2.19 -15.87
N TYR A 298 0.93 1.86 -17.14
CA TYR A 298 1.80 2.60 -18.07
C TYR A 298 1.06 3.08 -19.33
N THR A 299 -0.14 2.55 -19.59
CA THR A 299 -1.13 3.22 -20.45
C THR A 299 -1.97 4.20 -19.62
N ILE A 300 -1.44 5.41 -19.37
CA ILE A 300 -1.96 6.38 -18.39
C ILE A 300 -3.45 6.72 -18.51
N ARG A 301 -4.02 6.73 -19.72
CA ARG A 301 -5.46 6.93 -19.95
C ARG A 301 -6.31 5.80 -19.34
N ASN A 302 -5.82 4.56 -19.40
CA ASN A 302 -6.51 3.40 -18.83
C ASN A 302 -6.33 3.34 -17.32
N VAL A 303 -5.17 3.77 -16.79
CA VAL A 303 -4.97 3.95 -15.35
C VAL A 303 -5.98 4.93 -14.77
N ALA A 304 -6.13 6.10 -15.41
CA ALA A 304 -7.09 7.12 -14.98
C ALA A 304 -8.52 6.59 -14.98
N ARG A 305 -8.91 5.84 -16.03
CA ARG A 305 -10.21 5.17 -16.10
C ARG A 305 -10.40 4.11 -15.01
N CYS A 306 -9.40 3.28 -14.77
CA CYS A 306 -9.45 2.17 -13.81
C CYS A 306 -9.66 2.68 -12.39
N TRP A 307 -8.75 3.50 -11.89
CA TRP A 307 -8.82 4.02 -10.52
C TRP A 307 -10.03 4.94 -10.30
N THR A 308 -10.51 5.64 -11.33
CA THR A 308 -11.78 6.38 -11.27
C THR A 308 -12.96 5.43 -11.04
N PHE A 309 -13.02 4.33 -11.78
CA PHE A 309 -14.09 3.35 -11.65
C PHE A 309 -14.01 2.58 -10.32
N GLU A 310 -12.82 2.21 -9.87
CA GLU A 310 -12.62 1.55 -8.57
C GLU A 310 -12.95 2.44 -7.39
N THR A 311 -12.70 3.76 -7.50
CA THR A 311 -13.19 4.72 -6.51
C THR A 311 -14.72 4.73 -6.49
N ALA A 312 -15.38 4.64 -7.65
CA ALA A 312 -16.84 4.54 -7.72
C ALA A 312 -17.36 3.24 -7.08
N VAL A 313 -16.65 2.12 -7.24
CA VAL A 313 -16.94 0.84 -6.56
C VAL A 313 -16.78 0.98 -5.04
N ALA A 314 -15.71 1.62 -4.56
CA ALA A 314 -15.53 1.90 -3.14
C ALA A 314 -16.71 2.70 -2.56
N LEU A 315 -17.28 3.62 -3.34
CA LEU A 315 -18.40 4.48 -2.97
C LEU A 315 -19.80 3.91 -3.29
N ASP A 316 -19.91 2.64 -3.70
CA ASP A 316 -21.15 2.00 -4.19
C ASP A 316 -21.94 2.88 -5.18
N SER A 317 -21.20 3.62 -6.01
CA SER A 317 -21.74 4.65 -6.88
C SER A 317 -21.67 4.20 -8.33
N SER A 318 -22.83 4.19 -9.01
CA SER A 318 -22.86 4.00 -10.45
C SER A 318 -22.45 5.30 -11.16
N ILE A 319 -21.49 5.20 -12.08
CA ILE A 319 -21.06 6.29 -12.95
C ILE A 319 -21.30 5.93 -14.42
N PRO A 320 -21.66 6.90 -15.28
CA PRO A 320 -21.93 6.63 -16.68
C PRO A 320 -20.64 6.28 -17.44
N ASN A 321 -20.79 5.47 -18.49
CA ASN A 321 -19.66 5.12 -19.37
C ASN A 321 -19.18 6.31 -20.22
N GLU A 322 -19.98 7.35 -20.39
CA GLU A 322 -19.56 8.60 -21.01
C GLU A 322 -18.62 9.36 -20.07
N LEU A 323 -17.41 9.68 -20.52
CA LEU A 323 -16.50 10.50 -19.73
C LEU A 323 -17.03 11.94 -19.66
N PRO A 324 -17.06 12.56 -18.48
CA PRO A 324 -17.33 13.99 -18.38
C PRO A 324 -16.18 14.79 -18.97
N TYR A 325 -16.49 15.99 -19.47
CA TYR A 325 -15.45 16.94 -19.89
C TYR A 325 -14.50 17.21 -18.72
N ASN A 326 -13.21 17.29 -19.02
CA ASN A 326 -12.15 17.40 -18.03
C ASN A 326 -10.89 17.99 -18.69
N ASP A 327 -9.90 18.39 -17.91
CA ASP A 327 -8.72 19.12 -18.42
C ASP A 327 -7.84 18.28 -19.37
N TYR A 328 -8.03 16.95 -19.33
CA TYR A 328 -7.30 15.97 -20.13
C TYR A 328 -8.22 15.20 -21.08
N PHE A 329 -9.40 15.75 -21.41
CA PHE A 329 -10.45 15.03 -22.14
C PHE A 329 -9.95 14.41 -23.46
N GLU A 330 -9.08 15.13 -24.18
CA GLU A 330 -8.52 14.69 -25.46
C GLU A 330 -7.64 13.43 -25.34
N TYR A 331 -7.08 13.12 -24.16
CA TYR A 331 -6.28 11.91 -23.93
C TYR A 331 -7.11 10.62 -24.04
N PHE A 332 -8.43 10.73 -23.90
CA PHE A 332 -9.37 9.61 -23.93
C PHE A 332 -9.98 9.37 -25.32
N GLY A 333 -9.46 10.04 -26.36
CA GLY A 333 -9.87 9.79 -27.74
C GLY A 333 -9.48 8.39 -28.24
N PRO A 334 -10.20 7.86 -29.25
CA PRO A 334 -11.27 8.53 -30.01
C PRO A 334 -12.68 8.33 -29.44
N ASP A 335 -12.86 7.47 -28.44
CA ASP A 335 -14.18 6.98 -28.00
C ASP A 335 -14.75 7.76 -26.81
N PHE A 336 -13.90 8.38 -25.99
CA PHE A 336 -14.27 9.17 -24.81
C PHE A 336 -15.14 8.38 -23.82
N LYS A 337 -14.91 7.06 -23.72
CA LYS A 337 -15.60 6.18 -22.78
C LYS A 337 -14.72 5.83 -21.58
N LEU A 338 -15.36 5.44 -20.49
CA LEU A 338 -14.70 4.98 -19.28
C LEU A 338 -14.18 3.55 -19.45
N HIS A 339 -15.03 2.63 -19.91
CA HIS A 339 -14.67 1.22 -20.02
C HIS A 339 -13.84 0.92 -21.28
N ILE A 340 -12.91 -0.02 -21.13
CA ILE A 340 -12.12 -0.59 -22.23
C ILE A 340 -12.63 -1.99 -22.58
N SER A 341 -12.42 -2.39 -23.82
CA SER A 341 -12.68 -3.76 -24.30
C SER A 341 -11.39 -4.59 -24.24
N PRO A 342 -11.47 -5.92 -24.04
CA PRO A 342 -10.31 -6.79 -24.16
C PRO A 342 -9.80 -6.82 -25.61
N SER A 343 -8.51 -7.10 -25.77
CA SER A 343 -7.90 -7.33 -27.08
C SER A 343 -8.15 -8.76 -27.59
N ASN A 344 -7.76 -9.05 -28.83
CA ASN A 344 -7.78 -10.39 -29.40
C ASN A 344 -6.55 -11.26 -29.01
N MET A 345 -5.78 -10.85 -27.99
CA MET A 345 -4.66 -11.62 -27.45
C MET A 345 -5.14 -13.01 -26.99
N THR A 346 -4.33 -14.03 -27.24
CA THR A 346 -4.63 -15.40 -26.80
C THR A 346 -4.36 -15.56 -25.30
N ASN A 347 -5.34 -16.04 -24.55
CA ASN A 347 -5.17 -16.44 -23.16
C ASN A 347 -4.35 -17.73 -23.08
N GLN A 348 -3.12 -17.65 -22.56
CA GLN A 348 -2.22 -18.80 -22.42
C GLN A 348 -2.43 -19.60 -21.13
N ASN A 349 -3.42 -19.19 -20.31
CA ASN A 349 -3.77 -19.82 -19.04
C ASN A 349 -4.89 -20.82 -19.25
N THR A 350 -4.56 -22.05 -19.65
CA THR A 350 -5.59 -23.08 -19.83
C THR A 350 -6.28 -23.41 -18.50
N ASN A 351 -7.52 -23.86 -18.56
CA ASN A 351 -8.27 -24.25 -17.36
C ASN A 351 -7.54 -25.30 -16.53
N GLU A 352 -6.87 -26.27 -17.16
CA GLU A 352 -6.09 -27.29 -16.47
C GLU A 352 -4.89 -26.68 -15.73
N TYR A 353 -4.23 -25.68 -16.32
CA TYR A 353 -3.13 -24.97 -15.69
C TYR A 353 -3.61 -24.19 -14.46
N LEU A 354 -4.69 -23.42 -14.60
CA LEU A 354 -5.27 -22.65 -13.50
C LEU A 354 -5.76 -23.57 -12.37
N GLU A 355 -6.53 -24.60 -12.67
CA GLU A 355 -7.02 -25.54 -11.66
C GLU A 355 -5.88 -26.23 -10.90
N LYS A 356 -4.80 -26.60 -11.59
CA LYS A 356 -3.65 -27.23 -10.95
C LYS A 356 -2.94 -26.31 -9.95
N ILE A 357 -2.81 -25.02 -10.27
CA ILE A 357 -2.25 -24.03 -9.35
C ILE A 357 -3.20 -23.81 -8.17
N LYS A 358 -4.48 -23.55 -8.45
CA LYS A 358 -5.51 -23.35 -7.43
C LYS A 358 -5.56 -24.51 -6.43
N GLN A 359 -5.51 -25.77 -6.89
CA GLN A 359 -5.50 -26.94 -6.00
C GLN A 359 -4.30 -26.96 -5.06
N ARG A 360 -3.09 -26.66 -5.56
CA ARG A 360 -1.88 -26.58 -4.73
C ARG A 360 -1.95 -25.45 -3.72
N LEU A 361 -2.48 -24.29 -4.10
CA LEU A 361 -2.69 -23.18 -3.17
C LEU A 361 -3.72 -23.52 -2.09
N PHE A 362 -4.79 -24.24 -2.45
CA PHE A 362 -5.76 -24.75 -1.47
C PHE A 362 -5.13 -25.75 -0.50
N GLU A 363 -4.20 -26.60 -0.96
CA GLU A 363 -3.42 -27.50 -0.08
C GLU A 363 -2.55 -26.71 0.90
N ASN A 364 -1.83 -25.68 0.42
CA ASN A 364 -1.04 -24.79 1.27
C ASN A 364 -1.92 -24.08 2.31
N LEU A 365 -3.06 -23.51 1.89
CA LEU A 365 -3.97 -22.80 2.79
C LEU A 365 -4.60 -23.72 3.86
N ARG A 366 -4.77 -25.02 3.58
CA ARG A 366 -5.25 -25.98 4.59
C ARG A 366 -4.26 -26.22 5.73
N MET A 367 -2.99 -25.88 5.54
CA MET A 367 -1.95 -26.03 6.57
C MET A 367 -2.02 -24.96 7.66
N LEU A 368 -2.78 -23.89 7.45
CA LEU A 368 -2.98 -22.83 8.43
C LEU A 368 -3.81 -23.33 9.64
N PRO A 369 -3.46 -22.92 10.87
CA PRO A 369 -4.27 -23.22 12.04
C PRO A 369 -5.61 -22.46 11.96
N HIS A 370 -6.72 -23.17 12.11
CA HIS A 370 -8.07 -22.60 11.93
C HIS A 370 -8.55 -21.72 13.10
N ALA A 371 -7.77 -21.64 14.19
CA ALA A 371 -8.09 -20.88 15.39
C ALA A 371 -6.82 -20.20 15.95
N PRO A 372 -6.73 -18.85 15.92
CA PRO A 372 -5.55 -18.13 16.40
C PRO A 372 -5.53 -18.03 17.94
N GLY A 373 -4.35 -18.15 18.54
CA GLY A 373 -4.10 -17.72 19.92
C GLY A 373 -3.99 -16.19 19.98
N VAL A 374 -4.67 -15.54 20.92
CA VAL A 374 -4.58 -14.09 21.12
C VAL A 374 -3.36 -13.79 21.98
N GLN A 375 -2.36 -13.09 21.42
CA GLN A 375 -1.21 -12.59 22.17
C GLN A 375 -1.39 -11.09 22.42
N MET A 376 -1.51 -10.69 23.69
CA MET A 376 -1.64 -9.28 24.08
C MET A 376 -0.31 -8.55 23.80
N GLN A 377 -0.33 -7.49 22.98
CA GLN A 377 0.81 -6.57 22.77
C GLN A 377 0.43 -5.16 23.23
N ALA A 378 1.40 -4.44 23.79
CA ALA A 378 1.25 -3.01 24.09
C ALA A 378 1.33 -2.22 22.77
N ILE A 379 0.38 -1.33 22.54
CA ILE A 379 0.26 -0.51 21.32
C ILE A 379 1.34 0.58 21.37
N PRO A 380 2.29 0.63 20.41
CA PRO A 380 3.24 1.74 20.28
C PRO A 380 2.53 3.06 19.89
N GLU A 381 3.15 4.21 20.13
CA GLU A 381 2.58 5.51 19.77
C GLU A 381 2.27 5.63 18.26
N ASP A 382 1.12 6.22 17.94
CA ASP A 382 0.62 6.47 16.58
C ASP A 382 1.57 7.38 15.78
N ALA A 383 1.51 7.35 14.44
CA ALA A 383 2.17 8.38 13.63
C ALA A 383 1.55 9.78 13.91
N PRO A 384 2.34 10.87 13.82
CA PRO A 384 1.91 12.21 14.24
C PRO A 384 0.64 12.70 13.51
N HIS A 385 -0.16 13.52 14.20
CA HIS A 385 -1.46 14.01 13.72
C HIS A 385 -1.34 15.28 12.87
N ALA A 386 -2.20 15.40 11.86
CA ALA A 386 -2.26 16.57 10.98
C ALA A 386 -2.92 17.82 11.60
N ASP A 387 -3.40 17.76 12.84
CA ASP A 387 -4.14 18.85 13.51
C ASP A 387 -3.52 19.33 14.83
N SER A 388 -2.33 18.81 15.20
CA SER A 388 -1.53 19.41 16.27
C SER A 388 -0.58 20.41 15.64
N GLY A 389 -1.05 21.64 15.44
CA GLY A 389 -0.13 22.77 15.42
C GLY A 389 0.65 22.74 16.74
N ASP A 390 1.97 22.89 16.65
CA ASP A 390 2.94 22.84 17.75
C ASP A 390 2.60 23.82 18.89
N GLU A 391 1.67 23.47 19.79
CA GLU A 391 1.41 24.23 21.03
C GLU A 391 2.22 23.69 22.22
N ASP A 392 2.79 22.48 22.11
CA ASP A 392 3.57 21.84 23.17
C ASP A 392 5.07 22.22 23.17
N GLU A 393 5.52 23.08 22.24
CA GLU A 393 6.86 23.68 22.21
C GLU A 393 6.88 25.17 22.65
N GLU A 394 5.82 25.68 23.29
CA GLU A 394 5.86 27.03 23.85
C GLU A 394 6.52 27.08 25.24
N ASP A 395 7.68 27.75 25.28
CA ASP A 395 8.47 28.09 26.47
C ASP A 395 7.58 28.61 27.63
N PRO A 396 7.55 27.95 28.80
CA PRO A 396 6.69 28.30 29.94
C PRO A 396 6.93 29.71 30.52
N ASP A 397 8.02 30.39 30.13
CA ASP A 397 8.33 31.75 30.55
C ASP A 397 7.80 32.85 29.61
N LYS A 398 7.11 32.50 28.52
CA LYS A 398 6.49 33.49 27.61
C LYS A 398 5.10 33.89 28.09
N ARG A 399 4.96 35.17 28.47
CA ARG A 399 3.70 35.75 28.94
C ARG A 399 2.67 35.85 27.80
N VAL A 400 1.63 35.02 27.85
CA VAL A 400 0.47 35.04 26.95
C VAL A 400 -0.24 36.40 27.02
N SER A 401 -0.64 36.94 25.85
CA SER A 401 -1.32 38.25 25.77
C SER A 401 -2.72 38.21 26.38
N ILE A 402 -3.17 39.31 27.00
CA ILE A 402 -4.51 39.47 27.61
C ILE A 402 -5.63 39.06 26.63
N ARG A 403 -5.45 39.34 25.34
CA ARG A 403 -6.41 39.02 24.29
C ARG A 403 -6.58 37.51 24.02
N ALA A 404 -5.57 36.71 24.32
CA ALA A 404 -5.63 35.25 24.23
C ALA A 404 -6.21 34.62 25.52
N HIS A 405 -6.09 35.28 26.66
CA HIS A 405 -6.75 34.90 27.90
C HIS A 405 -8.27 35.12 27.83
N ASP A 406 -8.71 36.26 27.27
CA ASP A 406 -10.14 36.59 27.18
C ASP A 406 -10.92 35.69 26.20
N LYS A 407 -10.24 35.01 25.27
CA LYS A 407 -10.84 33.96 24.43
C LYS A 407 -11.08 32.64 25.18
N ARG A 408 -10.44 32.42 26.33
CA ARG A 408 -10.49 31.18 27.12
C ARG A 408 -11.54 31.22 28.25
N ILE A 409 -12.29 32.31 28.40
CA ILE A 409 -13.36 32.41 29.41
C ILE A 409 -14.67 31.94 28.78
N ALA A 410 -15.13 30.75 29.15
CA ALA A 410 -16.48 30.28 28.88
C ALA A 410 -17.48 31.03 29.79
N CYS A 411 -18.64 31.40 29.24
CA CYS A 411 -19.71 32.13 29.95
C CYS A 411 -20.43 31.19 30.93
N GLU A 412 -20.56 31.55 32.21
CA GLU A 412 -21.13 30.68 33.26
C GLU A 412 -22.67 30.54 33.24
N GLU A 413 -23.37 30.97 32.17
CA GLU A 413 -24.85 30.97 32.11
C GLU A 413 -25.49 30.17 30.95
N GLU A 414 -24.84 29.14 30.43
CA GLU A 414 -25.53 28.14 29.58
C GLU A 414 -25.78 26.84 30.35
N PHE A 415 -26.97 26.76 30.96
CA PHE A 415 -27.52 25.51 31.49
C PHE A 415 -27.98 24.63 30.31
N SER A 416 -27.26 23.53 30.07
CA SER A 416 -27.78 22.39 29.29
C SER A 416 -28.58 21.50 30.23
N ASP A 417 -29.88 21.38 29.99
CA ASP A 417 -30.75 20.38 30.64
C ASP A 417 -30.36 18.98 30.13
N SER A 418 -29.54 18.26 30.90
CA SER A 418 -29.34 16.82 30.71
C SER A 418 -30.19 16.05 31.71
N GLU A 419 -31.26 15.45 31.19
CA GLU A 419 -31.96 14.32 31.83
C GLU A 419 -30.95 13.18 31.97
N ASP A 420 -30.51 12.88 33.19
CA ASP A 420 -30.07 11.55 33.64
C ASP A 420 -29.41 11.64 35.02
N GLU A 421 -30.20 11.74 36.09
CA GLU A 421 -29.76 11.34 37.42
C GLU A 421 -30.90 10.68 38.22
N ALA A 422 -30.67 9.39 38.49
CA ALA A 422 -31.00 8.66 39.73
C ALA A 422 -32.44 8.14 39.99
N GLU A 423 -32.66 6.87 39.61
CA GLU A 423 -33.21 5.89 40.56
C GLU A 423 -32.07 5.33 41.43
N GLY A 424 -32.13 5.51 42.76
CA GLY A 424 -31.20 4.81 43.66
C GLY A 424 -30.93 5.50 44.99
N GLN A 425 -31.86 5.33 45.93
CA GLN A 425 -31.86 5.77 47.33
C GLN A 425 -30.52 5.65 48.10
N GLY A 426 -30.28 6.62 48.99
CA GLY A 426 -30.00 6.28 50.39
C GLY A 426 -28.68 6.76 51.01
N GLY A 427 -28.60 8.06 51.33
CA GLY A 427 -28.23 8.59 52.64
C GLY A 427 -26.88 8.23 53.30
N GLY A 428 -26.08 9.25 53.63
CA GLY A 428 -25.20 9.19 54.81
C GLY A 428 -23.91 10.01 54.74
N ARG A 429 -23.97 11.26 55.24
CA ARG A 429 -22.84 12.12 55.58
C ARG A 429 -21.69 11.37 56.28
N ARG A 430 -20.43 11.69 55.93
CA ARG A 430 -19.33 12.01 56.87
C ARG A 430 -18.07 12.51 56.15
N ASN A 431 -17.73 13.77 56.40
CA ASN A 431 -16.39 14.32 56.27
C ASN A 431 -15.45 13.70 57.32
N ALA A 432 -14.23 13.32 56.95
CA ALA A 432 -13.03 13.44 57.81
C ALA A 432 -11.75 13.16 57.01
N ALA A 433 -10.80 14.07 57.14
CA ALA A 433 -9.43 14.02 56.65
C ALA A 433 -8.62 12.82 57.20
N ASN A 434 -7.56 12.38 56.51
CA ASN A 434 -6.20 12.77 56.87
C ASN A 434 -5.12 12.24 55.91
N HIS A 435 -4.13 13.09 55.70
CA HIS A 435 -2.84 12.89 55.04
C HIS A 435 -1.99 11.81 55.73
N LYS A 436 -1.24 10.99 54.96
CA LYS A 436 0.09 10.51 55.36
C LYS A 436 0.95 10.11 54.16
N LYS A 437 1.98 10.94 53.89
CA LYS A 437 3.13 10.65 53.02
C LYS A 437 4.05 9.64 53.72
N ALA A 438 4.51 8.61 53.01
CA ALA A 438 5.63 7.78 53.44
C ALA A 438 6.92 8.21 52.70
N LYS A 439 8.01 8.22 53.46
CA LYS A 439 9.30 8.85 53.19
C LYS A 439 10.32 7.82 52.70
N ARG A 440 11.15 8.27 51.76
CA ARG A 440 12.41 7.69 51.25
C ARG A 440 13.36 7.26 52.39
N VAL A 441 14.02 6.11 52.24
CA VAL A 441 15.24 5.73 53.00
C VAL A 441 16.32 5.27 52.02
N LYS A 442 17.57 5.64 52.32
CA LYS A 442 18.79 5.54 51.52
C LYS A 442 19.70 4.46 52.13
N LYS A 443 20.25 3.59 51.27
CA LYS A 443 21.63 3.04 51.16
C LYS A 443 22.44 2.62 52.41
N GLU A 444 23.00 1.41 52.34
CA GLU A 444 24.36 0.94 52.76
C GLU A 444 24.58 -0.41 52.03
N GLU A 445 25.47 -0.57 51.04
CA GLU A 445 26.94 -0.77 51.04
C GLU A 445 27.46 -2.00 51.82
N GLU A 446 27.95 -3.02 51.10
CA GLU A 446 29.07 -3.88 51.48
C GLU A 446 29.82 -4.41 50.24
N LYS A 447 31.13 -4.63 50.41
CA LYS A 447 32.21 -4.81 49.42
C LYS A 447 32.66 -6.29 49.30
N GLU A 448 33.56 -6.48 48.34
CA GLU A 448 34.53 -7.60 48.12
C GLU A 448 34.11 -8.63 47.05
N GLY A 449 34.95 -9.05 46.10
CA GLY A 449 36.39 -8.86 45.92
C GLY A 449 36.84 -9.13 44.47
N GLU A 450 38.10 -8.80 44.21
CA GLU A 450 38.83 -8.88 42.94
C GLU A 450 39.17 -10.33 42.52
N GLU A 451 39.30 -10.58 41.21
CA GLU A 451 40.49 -11.28 40.67
C GLU A 451 40.70 -10.98 39.17
N LYS A 452 41.97 -10.71 38.83
CA LYS A 452 42.55 -10.43 37.50
C LYS A 452 43.19 -11.69 36.93
N LYS A 453 43.28 -11.78 35.58
CA LYS A 453 44.39 -12.31 34.72
C LYS A 453 43.82 -12.79 33.38
N GLU A 454 44.48 -12.78 32.23
CA GLU A 454 45.75 -12.23 31.72
C GLU A 454 45.65 -12.29 30.18
N VAL A 455 46.44 -11.45 29.52
CA VAL A 455 46.60 -11.32 28.06
C VAL A 455 47.37 -12.52 27.47
N LYS A 456 47.07 -12.92 26.23
CA LYS A 456 48.07 -13.47 25.30
C LYS A 456 47.80 -13.07 23.85
N GLU A 457 48.74 -12.30 23.31
CA GLU A 457 49.06 -12.18 21.88
C GLU A 457 49.79 -13.45 21.40
N GLU A 458 49.65 -13.80 20.13
CA GLU A 458 50.69 -14.50 19.38
C GLU A 458 50.57 -14.13 17.88
N GLU A 459 51.69 -13.66 17.34
CA GLU A 459 51.94 -13.29 15.93
C GLU A 459 52.86 -14.34 15.29
N LYS A 460 52.70 -14.50 13.95
CA LYS A 460 53.66 -14.94 12.90
C LYS A 460 54.08 -16.42 12.80
N GLU A 461 53.95 -16.98 11.59
CA GLU A 461 55.06 -17.05 10.62
C GLU A 461 54.60 -17.39 9.18
N GLU A 462 55.27 -16.78 8.20
CA GLU A 462 55.20 -17.04 6.76
C GLU A 462 56.06 -18.27 6.39
N GLU A 463 55.71 -19.00 5.32
CA GLU A 463 56.74 -19.53 4.41
C GLU A 463 56.21 -19.70 2.96
N LYS A 464 57.09 -19.36 2.01
CA LYS A 464 56.92 -19.36 0.54
C LYS A 464 57.50 -20.63 -0.11
N MET A 465 56.97 -21.04 -1.27
CA MET A 465 57.67 -21.44 -2.52
C MET A 465 56.60 -21.96 -3.50
N ASP A 466 56.25 -21.28 -4.59
CA ASP A 466 56.92 -21.18 -5.91
C ASP A 466 57.14 -22.52 -6.64
N THR A 467 56.40 -22.77 -7.74
CA THR A 467 56.95 -22.80 -9.12
C THR A 467 56.03 -23.49 -10.15
N SER A 468 55.75 -22.73 -11.22
CA SER A 468 55.87 -23.08 -12.65
C SER A 468 54.88 -24.00 -13.40
N GLY A 469 54.53 -23.53 -14.61
CA GLY A 469 54.03 -24.29 -15.77
C GLY A 469 52.60 -23.89 -16.18
N GLY A 470 52.30 -23.10 -17.21
CA GLY A 470 53.05 -22.72 -18.40
C GLY A 470 52.72 -23.62 -19.59
N VAL A 471 51.61 -23.37 -20.31
CA VAL A 471 51.45 -23.74 -21.73
C VAL A 471 50.59 -22.68 -22.44
N VAL A 472 51.09 -22.28 -23.61
CA VAL A 472 50.66 -21.23 -24.55
C VAL A 472 49.89 -21.85 -25.73
N LEU A 473 49.28 -20.98 -26.56
CA LEU A 473 48.84 -21.10 -27.97
C LEU A 473 47.30 -21.11 -28.08
N GLY A 474 46.61 -20.31 -28.91
CA GLY A 474 46.93 -19.33 -29.94
C GLY A 474 45.59 -19.02 -30.65
N GLY A 475 45.17 -17.75 -30.71
CA GLY A 475 45.02 -16.98 -31.95
C GLY A 475 44.27 -17.66 -33.11
N SER A 476 43.03 -17.23 -33.37
CA SER A 476 42.55 -16.97 -34.74
C SER A 476 41.26 -16.13 -34.72
N ASP A 477 41.38 -14.94 -35.31
CA ASP A 477 40.30 -14.05 -35.71
C ASP A 477 39.31 -14.73 -36.66
N HIS A 478 38.02 -14.41 -36.55
CA HIS A 478 37.13 -14.34 -37.71
C HIS A 478 36.10 -13.21 -37.56
N HIS A 479 36.21 -12.27 -38.50
CA HIS A 479 35.25 -11.26 -38.85
C HIS A 479 33.91 -11.86 -39.25
N GLY A 480 32.83 -11.20 -38.82
CA GLY A 480 31.49 -11.38 -39.35
C GLY A 480 30.73 -10.06 -39.22
N GLU A 481 30.85 -9.22 -40.24
CA GLU A 481 29.94 -8.11 -40.49
C GLU A 481 28.53 -8.65 -40.73
N ILE A 482 27.53 -8.11 -40.05
CA ILE A 482 26.15 -8.08 -40.53
C ILE A 482 25.65 -6.64 -40.49
N ASP A 483 25.65 -6.06 -41.69
CA ASP A 483 25.01 -4.83 -42.08
C ASP A 483 23.49 -4.97 -41.92
N GLY A 484 22.84 -3.98 -41.32
CA GLY A 484 21.40 -3.97 -41.09
C GLY A 484 20.88 -2.55 -40.93
N CYS A 485 20.40 -2.00 -42.05
CA CYS A 485 19.93 -0.64 -42.26
C CYS A 485 19.08 -0.06 -41.12
N LEU A 486 19.55 1.08 -40.59
CA LEU A 486 18.75 2.07 -39.89
C LEU A 486 18.00 2.90 -40.94
N ASP A 487 16.72 2.57 -41.17
CA ASP A 487 15.82 3.50 -41.83
C ASP A 487 15.31 4.51 -40.80
N VAL A 488 15.87 5.72 -40.90
CA VAL A 488 15.42 6.94 -40.25
C VAL A 488 14.04 7.29 -40.82
N ILE A 489 13.00 7.14 -40.01
CA ILE A 489 11.68 7.68 -40.31
C ILE A 489 11.56 9.01 -39.56
N ASP A 490 11.79 10.10 -40.29
CA ASP A 490 11.39 11.46 -39.91
C ASP A 490 9.86 11.49 -39.74
N LEU A 491 9.40 11.82 -38.53
CA LEU A 491 8.02 12.21 -38.27
C LEU A 491 7.98 13.71 -37.97
N PRO A 492 7.08 14.49 -38.61
CA PRO A 492 7.09 15.94 -38.52
C PRO A 492 6.60 16.43 -37.15
N GLU A 493 7.26 17.46 -36.63
CA GLU A 493 6.80 18.26 -35.50
C GLU A 493 5.43 18.88 -35.79
N PRO A 494 4.46 18.82 -34.86
CA PRO A 494 3.30 19.69 -34.92
C PRO A 494 3.55 20.99 -34.15
N ASP A 495 3.88 22.04 -34.92
CA ASP A 495 3.70 23.44 -34.53
C ASP A 495 2.21 23.70 -34.25
N VAL A 496 1.82 23.78 -32.98
CA VAL A 496 0.57 24.43 -32.57
C VAL A 496 0.81 25.30 -31.34
N ALA A 497 1.12 26.57 -31.62
CA ALA A 497 1.02 27.65 -30.65
C ALA A 497 -0.46 27.88 -30.29
N VAL A 498 -0.93 27.31 -29.18
CA VAL A 498 -2.21 27.69 -28.57
C VAL A 498 -1.98 28.91 -27.68
N LYS A 499 -2.57 30.05 -28.08
CA LYS A 499 -2.71 31.23 -27.21
C LYS A 499 -3.57 30.84 -26.01
N ALA A 500 -2.95 30.65 -24.85
CA ALA A 500 -3.65 30.55 -23.57
C ALA A 500 -4.25 31.92 -23.22
N SER A 501 -5.57 32.05 -23.35
CA SER A 501 -6.34 33.15 -22.76
C SER A 501 -6.51 32.89 -21.26
N ASN A 502 -6.09 33.87 -20.47
CA ASN A 502 -6.17 33.90 -19.01
C ASN A 502 -7.56 33.56 -18.45
N LEU A 503 -7.69 32.38 -17.84
CA LEU A 503 -8.55 32.14 -16.68
C LEU A 503 -7.70 31.37 -15.67
N ARG A 504 -7.18 32.08 -14.65
CA ARG A 504 -6.54 31.48 -13.49
C ARG A 504 -7.63 30.95 -12.57
N THR A 505 -7.84 29.65 -12.59
CA THR A 505 -8.45 28.91 -11.48
C THR A 505 -7.31 28.29 -10.68
N GLU A 506 -7.17 28.69 -9.42
CA GLU A 506 -6.23 28.07 -8.49
C GLU A 506 -6.70 26.64 -8.18
N LEU A 507 -5.91 25.65 -8.61
CA LEU A 507 -6.17 24.23 -8.42
C LEU A 507 -5.43 23.75 -7.18
N VAL A 508 -6.19 23.25 -6.21
CA VAL A 508 -5.69 22.53 -5.04
C VAL A 508 -5.79 21.05 -5.39
N ASP A 509 -4.72 20.42 -5.92
CA ASP A 509 -4.72 18.96 -6.03
C ASP A 509 -4.44 18.34 -4.65
N LEU A 510 -5.28 17.39 -4.27
CA LEU A 510 -5.31 16.71 -2.99
C LEU A 510 -5.16 15.20 -3.25
N SER A 511 -4.24 14.56 -2.52
CA SER A 511 -4.03 13.11 -2.58
C SER A 511 -4.24 12.50 -1.20
N VAL A 512 -5.47 12.12 -0.89
CA VAL A 512 -5.92 11.06 0.05
C VAL A 512 -7.44 11.14 0.02
N PHE A 513 -8.12 10.03 -0.31
CA PHE A 513 -9.58 10.00 -0.34
C PHE A 513 -10.11 8.92 0.57
N VAL A 514 -11.01 9.30 1.46
CA VAL A 514 -11.55 8.45 2.52
C VAL A 514 -13.05 8.34 2.30
N ALA A 515 -13.57 7.12 2.12
CA ALA A 515 -15.00 6.87 1.96
C ALA A 515 -15.60 6.49 3.31
N CYS A 516 -16.64 7.21 3.75
CA CYS A 516 -17.50 6.81 4.86
C CYS A 516 -18.95 6.78 4.39
N ASP A 517 -19.66 5.70 4.74
CA ASP A 517 -21.10 5.61 4.60
C ASP A 517 -21.78 6.51 5.63
N ASP A 518 -22.77 7.28 5.18
CA ASP A 518 -23.77 7.90 6.05
C ASP A 518 -24.95 6.93 6.25
N GLU A 519 -25.31 6.76 7.53
CA GLU A 519 -26.50 6.14 8.12
C GLU A 519 -26.59 4.60 8.21
N LEU A 520 -26.57 4.06 9.45
CA LEU A 520 -27.63 3.22 10.05
C LEU A 520 -27.27 2.78 11.52
N PRO A 521 -28.25 2.36 12.35
CA PRO A 521 -28.26 2.61 13.80
C PRO A 521 -27.46 1.61 14.64
N GLN A 522 -27.15 2.04 15.87
CA GLN A 522 -26.38 1.34 16.90
C GLN A 522 -26.64 -0.18 16.96
N ARG A 523 -25.56 -0.97 16.84
CA ARG A 523 -25.58 -2.42 17.13
C ARG A 523 -25.23 -2.71 18.59
N PRO A 524 -25.93 -3.65 19.25
CA PRO A 524 -25.55 -4.16 20.58
C PRO A 524 -24.40 -5.20 20.47
N PRO A 525 -23.72 -5.53 21.59
CA PRO A 525 -22.55 -6.41 21.57
C PRO A 525 -22.95 -7.87 21.30
N HIS A 526 -22.43 -8.45 20.21
CA HIS A 526 -22.66 -9.86 19.88
C HIS A 526 -21.81 -10.80 20.75
N ARG A 527 -22.49 -11.56 21.62
CA ARG A 527 -22.02 -12.88 22.07
C ARG A 527 -22.10 -13.86 20.89
N ALA A 528 -20.97 -14.45 20.53
CA ALA A 528 -20.94 -15.58 19.59
C ALA A 528 -21.45 -16.85 20.30
N SER A 529 -22.60 -17.35 19.87
CA SER A 529 -23.06 -18.71 20.14
C SER A 529 -23.31 -19.40 18.81
N TYR A 530 -22.35 -20.23 18.38
CA TYR A 530 -22.47 -21.11 17.23
C TYR A 530 -23.38 -22.31 17.58
N LEU A 531 -24.50 -22.44 16.89
CA LEU A 531 -25.35 -23.63 16.89
C LEU A 531 -24.92 -24.55 15.74
N ALA A 532 -24.37 -25.70 16.10
CA ALA A 532 -23.98 -26.75 15.18
C ALA A 532 -25.23 -27.45 14.61
N LEU A 533 -25.40 -27.43 13.28
CA LEU A 533 -26.34 -28.29 12.57
C LEU A 533 -25.60 -29.53 12.07
N THR A 534 -25.71 -30.63 12.81
CA THR A 534 -25.32 -31.97 12.36
C THR A 534 -26.43 -32.57 11.50
N ALA A 535 -26.20 -32.73 10.20
CA ALA A 535 -27.06 -33.52 9.32
C ALA A 535 -26.66 -35.00 9.44
N GLY A 536 -27.52 -35.80 10.07
CA GLY A 536 -27.36 -37.24 10.23
C GLY A 536 -27.73 -38.01 8.96
N ASN A 537 -26.84 -38.89 8.54
CA ASN A 537 -27.03 -39.92 7.52
C ASN A 537 -28.08 -40.94 8.00
N GLY A 538 -29.20 -41.05 7.31
CA GLY A 538 -30.23 -42.08 7.54
C GLY A 538 -30.41 -42.96 6.31
N GLN A 539 -29.69 -44.09 6.26
CA GLN A 539 -30.00 -45.21 5.37
C GLN A 539 -31.37 -45.78 5.73
N LYS A 540 -32.27 -45.89 4.74
CA LYS A 540 -33.39 -46.84 4.77
C LYS A 540 -33.49 -47.58 3.44
N HIS A 541 -33.10 -48.85 3.48
CA HIS A 541 -33.61 -49.87 2.58
C HIS A 541 -35.12 -49.99 2.76
N ASN A 542 -35.89 -50.03 1.66
CA ASN A 542 -37.02 -50.94 1.60
C ASN A 542 -37.37 -51.35 0.18
N ASN A 543 -37.75 -52.62 0.08
CA ASN A 543 -38.04 -53.41 -1.10
C ASN A 543 -39.30 -52.96 -1.84
N GLY A 544 -39.38 -53.38 -3.10
CA GLY A 544 -40.41 -52.98 -4.06
C GLY A 544 -41.81 -53.54 -3.81
N LYS A 545 -42.75 -53.03 -4.59
CA LYS A 545 -43.75 -53.83 -5.31
C LYS A 545 -44.48 -53.00 -6.36
N THR A 546 -44.65 -53.67 -7.48
CA THR A 546 -45.44 -53.39 -8.68
C THR A 546 -46.91 -53.11 -8.42
N GLY A 547 -47.53 -52.27 -9.26
CA GLY A 547 -49.00 -52.26 -9.43
C GLY A 547 -49.50 -51.09 -10.29
N LYS A 548 -50.05 -51.42 -11.46
CA LYS A 548 -51.00 -50.63 -12.28
C LYS A 548 -52.22 -50.22 -11.41
N ASP A 549 -53.03 -49.20 -11.67
CA ASP A 549 -53.60 -48.63 -12.91
C ASP A 549 -53.67 -47.10 -12.88
#